data_AF-T2JK27-F1
#
_entry.id   AF-T2JK27-F1
#
_cell.length_a   1.000
_cell.length_b   1.000
_cell.length_c   1.000
_cell.angle_alpha   90.00
_cell.angle_beta   90.00
_cell.angle_gamma   90.00
#
_symmetry.space_group_name_H-M   'P 1'
#
loop_
_entity.id
_entity.type
_entity.pdbx_description
1 polymer ?
#
loop_
_entity_poly.entity_id
_entity_poly.type
_entity_poly.pdbx_seq_one_letter_code
_entity_poly.pdbx_strand_id
1 'polypeptide(L)'
;MSKSLTTSENNILRPEDFDPPLKRKEPSVPYYWSVGEIATEVGVTPRRIQYEIKGNPRLKDKSPRLKAYKIGAVLLVPDADALEFIWNYRQRKKKS
;
A
#
# COMPACT_ATOMS: atom_id res chain seq x y z
N MET A 1 12.94 -34.52 21.48
CA MET A 1 13.36 -33.15 21.11
C MET A 1 12.98 -32.94 19.65
N SER A 2 11.72 -32.61 19.40
CA SER A 2 11.19 -32.32 18.07
C SER A 2 11.83 -31.04 17.55
N LYS A 3 12.55 -31.14 16.43
CA LYS A 3 12.96 -29.96 15.66
C LYS A 3 11.69 -29.36 15.06
N SER A 4 11.19 -28.30 15.68
CA SER A 4 10.12 -27.49 15.12
C SER A 4 10.56 -27.00 13.74
N LEU A 5 9.79 -27.33 12.70
CA LEU A 5 9.93 -26.71 11.38
C LEU A 5 9.80 -25.19 11.57
N THR A 6 10.90 -24.47 11.47
CA THR A 6 10.90 -23.02 11.26
C THR A 6 10.32 -22.79 9.87
N THR A 7 8.99 -22.77 9.78
CA THR A 7 8.33 -22.26 8.59
C THR A 7 8.69 -20.79 8.57
N SER A 8 9.53 -20.39 7.62
CA SER A 8 9.73 -18.99 7.26
C SER A 8 8.36 -18.46 6.86
N GLU A 9 7.58 -17.98 7.84
CA GLU A 9 6.34 -17.26 7.58
C GLU A 9 6.72 -16.14 6.61
N ASN A 10 6.20 -16.22 5.39
CA ASN A 10 6.33 -15.14 4.43
C ASN A 10 5.98 -13.85 5.18
N ASN A 11 6.86 -12.85 5.09
CA ASN A 11 6.78 -11.57 5.80
C ASN A 11 5.60 -10.76 5.23
N ILE A 12 4.39 -11.30 5.39
CA ILE A 12 3.13 -10.75 4.89
C ILE A 12 2.71 -9.75 5.95
N LEU A 13 2.83 -8.47 5.61
CA LEU A 13 2.34 -7.37 6.43
C LEU A 13 0.85 -7.57 6.68
N ARG A 14 0.48 -7.69 7.96
CA ARG A 14 -0.90 -7.73 8.41
C ARG A 14 -1.35 -6.32 8.80
N PRO A 15 -2.65 -6.00 8.69
CA PRO A 15 -3.20 -4.74 9.21
C PRO A 15 -2.83 -4.47 10.67
N GLU A 16 -2.67 -5.53 11.46
CA GLU A 16 -2.29 -5.52 12.88
C GLU A 16 -0.86 -5.03 13.13
N ASP A 17 0.04 -5.14 12.15
CA ASP A 17 1.44 -4.75 12.31
C ASP A 17 1.62 -3.22 12.34
N PHE A 18 0.58 -2.46 12.00
CA PHE A 18 0.64 -1.02 11.84
C PHE A 18 0.46 -0.28 13.17
N ASP A 19 1.48 0.48 13.58
CA ASP A 19 1.42 1.45 14.67
C ASP A 19 1.74 2.87 14.16
N PRO A 20 0.78 3.83 14.19
CA PRO A 20 -0.61 3.72 14.69
C PRO A 20 -1.50 2.81 13.81
N PRO A 21 -2.63 2.29 14.30
CA PRO A 21 -3.50 1.42 13.50
C PRO A 21 -3.92 2.08 12.19
N LEU A 22 -4.17 1.27 11.17
CA LEU A 22 -4.71 1.77 9.90
C LEU A 22 -6.06 2.47 10.15
N LYS A 23 -6.29 3.60 9.47
CA LYS A 23 -7.56 4.34 9.56
C LYS A 23 -8.70 3.61 8.86
N ARG A 24 -8.38 2.71 7.93
CA ARG A 24 -9.36 1.88 7.21
C ARG A 24 -9.98 0.88 8.18
N LYS A 25 -11.28 1.04 8.46
CA LYS A 25 -12.06 0.11 9.28
C LYS A 25 -12.67 -1.03 8.46
N GLU A 26 -13.19 -0.71 7.27
CA GLU A 26 -13.79 -1.69 6.36
C GLU A 26 -13.33 -1.45 4.92
N PRO A 27 -13.05 -2.52 4.16
CA PRO A 27 -12.65 -2.39 2.78
C PRO A 27 -13.85 -2.11 1.86
N SER A 28 -13.74 -1.06 1.04
CA SER A 28 -14.72 -0.82 -0.04
C SER A 28 -14.78 -1.97 -1.06
N VAL A 29 -13.65 -2.64 -1.30
CA VAL A 29 -13.55 -3.85 -2.12
C VAL A 29 -12.68 -4.86 -1.35
N PRO A 30 -13.15 -6.08 -1.07
CA PRO A 30 -12.34 -7.10 -0.40
C PRO A 30 -11.03 -7.36 -1.13
N TYR A 31 -9.92 -7.49 -0.40
CA TYR A 31 -8.56 -7.74 -0.92
C TYR A 31 -7.91 -6.61 -1.74
N TYR A 32 -8.60 -5.50 -1.94
CA TYR A 32 -8.11 -4.36 -2.70
C TYR A 32 -8.27 -3.05 -1.94
N TRP A 33 -7.39 -2.11 -2.26
CA TRP A 33 -7.44 -0.73 -1.82
C TRP A 33 -7.72 0.18 -3.00
N SER A 34 -8.68 1.07 -2.82
CA SER A 34 -8.85 2.21 -3.71
C SER A 34 -7.76 3.24 -3.50
N VAL A 35 -7.48 4.01 -4.55
CA VAL A 35 -6.58 5.17 -4.49
C VAL A 35 -7.00 6.15 -3.39
N GLY A 36 -8.31 6.32 -3.17
CA GLY A 36 -8.85 7.21 -2.14
C GLY A 36 -8.54 6.73 -0.72
N GLU A 37 -8.70 5.43 -0.45
CA GLU A 37 -8.37 4.86 0.86
C GLU A 37 -6.88 5.00 1.18
N ILE A 38 -5.99 4.69 0.23
CA ILE A 38 -4.54 4.84 0.41
C ILE A 38 -4.19 6.31 0.65
N ALA A 39 -4.80 7.22 -0.12
CA ALA A 39 -4.55 8.65 0.01
C ALA A 39 -4.95 9.19 1.39
N THR A 40 -6.12 8.77 1.91
CA THR A 40 -6.59 9.13 3.26
C THR A 40 -5.70 8.53 4.35
N GLU A 41 -5.26 7.29 4.18
CA GLU A 41 -4.39 6.60 5.13
C GLU A 41 -3.08 7.36 5.30
N VAL A 42 -2.44 7.67 4.18
CA VAL A 42 -1.13 8.32 4.11
C VAL A 42 -1.22 9.83 4.35
N GLY A 43 -2.39 10.44 4.15
CA GLY A 43 -2.60 11.89 4.29
C GLY A 43 -2.12 12.69 3.08
N VAL A 44 -2.29 12.14 1.86
CA VAL A 44 -1.93 12.79 0.59
C VAL A 44 -3.15 12.91 -0.32
N THR A 45 -3.01 13.62 -1.44
CA THR A 45 -4.10 13.69 -2.42
C THR A 45 -4.20 12.41 -3.25
N PRO A 46 -5.40 11.99 -3.68
CA PRO A 46 -5.57 10.83 -4.56
C PRO A 46 -4.74 10.93 -5.85
N ARG A 47 -4.59 12.14 -6.40
CA ARG A 47 -3.75 12.41 -7.57
C ARG A 47 -2.29 12.04 -7.35
N ARG A 48 -1.76 12.24 -6.13
CA ARG A 48 -0.39 11.83 -5.80
C ARG A 48 -0.24 10.31 -5.90
N ILE A 49 -1.17 9.56 -5.33
CA ILE A 49 -1.18 8.08 -5.40
C ILE A 49 -1.32 7.61 -6.85
N GLN A 50 -2.15 8.27 -7.66
CA GLN A 50 -2.23 7.97 -9.10
C GLN A 50 -0.89 8.15 -9.84
N TYR A 51 -0.07 9.12 -9.44
CA TYR A 51 1.28 9.27 -10.00
C TYR A 51 2.24 8.18 -9.53
N GLU A 52 2.07 7.65 -8.31
CA GLU A 52 2.84 6.46 -7.88
C GLU A 52 2.44 5.22 -8.70
N ILE A 53 1.19 5.14 -9.17
CA ILE A 53 0.67 4.02 -10.00
C ILE A 53 1.02 4.17 -11.50
N LYS A 54 0.87 5.38 -12.06
CA LYS A 54 1.01 5.62 -13.52
C LYS A 54 2.35 6.23 -13.90
N GLY A 55 3.16 6.64 -12.93
CA GLY A 55 4.32 7.49 -13.14
C GLY A 55 3.96 8.98 -13.10
N ASN A 56 4.90 9.80 -12.60
CA ASN A 56 4.75 11.25 -12.60
C ASN A 56 5.26 11.82 -13.93
N PRO A 57 4.42 12.51 -14.72
CA PRO A 57 4.84 13.05 -16.02
C PRO A 57 5.91 14.13 -15.91
N ARG A 58 6.08 14.76 -14.74
CA ARG A 58 7.08 15.81 -14.50
C ARG A 58 8.44 15.27 -14.10
N LEU A 59 8.56 13.98 -13.75
CA LEU A 59 9.82 13.36 -13.38
C LEU A 59 10.43 12.65 -14.60
N LYS A 60 11.75 12.75 -14.75
CA LYS A 60 12.49 12.07 -15.82
C LYS A 60 12.38 10.54 -15.68
N ASP A 61 12.37 10.05 -14.45
CA ASP A 61 12.14 8.65 -14.15
C ASP A 61 10.64 8.44 -13.87
N LYS A 62 9.98 7.75 -14.81
CA LYS A 62 8.52 7.54 -14.83
C LYS A 62 8.11 6.19 -14.22
N SER A 63 9.04 5.47 -13.62
CA SER A 63 8.78 4.12 -13.12
C SER A 63 7.64 4.13 -12.08
N PRO A 64 6.52 3.42 -12.34
CA PRO A 64 5.45 3.30 -11.37
C PRO A 64 5.94 2.50 -10.17
N ARG A 65 5.66 2.99 -8.98
CA ARG A 65 6.07 2.39 -7.71
C ARG A 65 4.99 1.51 -7.10
N LEU A 66 3.77 1.57 -7.63
CA LEU A 66 2.63 0.83 -7.11
C LEU A 66 1.90 0.13 -8.24
N LYS A 67 1.70 -1.19 -8.12
CA LYS A 67 0.92 -1.97 -9.07
C LYS A 67 -0.56 -1.79 -8.77
N ALA A 68 -1.36 -1.60 -9.82
CA ALA A 68 -2.80 -1.47 -9.69
C ALA A 68 -3.52 -2.11 -10.86
N TYR A 69 -4.70 -2.64 -10.58
CA TYR A 69 -5.66 -3.13 -11.55
C TYR A 69 -6.64 -2.01 -11.91
N LYS A 70 -6.91 -1.85 -13.20
CA LYS A 70 -7.89 -0.88 -13.70
C LYS A 70 -9.21 -1.59 -13.96
N ILE A 71 -10.25 -1.21 -13.23
CA ILE A 71 -11.63 -1.69 -13.44
C ILE A 71 -12.49 -0.49 -13.81
N GLY A 72 -12.84 -0.36 -15.09
CA GLY A 72 -13.52 0.82 -15.63
C GLY A 72 -12.69 2.10 -15.39
N ALA A 73 -13.25 3.03 -14.62
CA ALA A 73 -12.60 4.27 -14.22
C ALA A 73 -11.83 4.18 -12.87
N VAL A 74 -11.92 3.06 -12.16
CA VAL A 74 -11.35 2.87 -10.83
C VAL A 74 -10.00 2.16 -10.93
N LEU A 75 -9.05 2.58 -10.07
CA LEU A 75 -7.78 1.88 -9.86
C LEU A 75 -7.81 1.21 -8.49
N LEU A 76 -7.55 -0.08 -8.49
CA LEU A 76 -7.53 -0.94 -7.31
C LEU A 76 -6.13 -1.50 -7.12
N VAL A 77 -5.59 -1.37 -5.92
CA VAL A 77 -4.27 -1.85 -5.52
C VAL A 77 -4.47 -3.08 -4.65
N PRO A 78 -3.78 -4.20 -4.88
CA PRO A 78 -3.85 -5.37 -4.00
C PRO A 78 -3.48 -5.03 -2.56
N ASP A 79 -4.11 -5.68 -1.59
CA ASP A 79 -3.82 -5.46 -0.16
C ASP A 79 -2.33 -5.53 0.16
N ALA A 80 -1.62 -6.56 -0.32
CA ALA A 80 -0.19 -6.71 -0.05
C ALA A 80 0.64 -5.51 -0.52
N ASP A 81 0.45 -5.10 -1.78
CA ASP A 81 1.16 -3.95 -2.37
C ASP A 81 0.79 -2.63 -1.66
N ALA A 82 -0.47 -2.47 -1.28
CA ALA A 82 -0.96 -1.28 -0.57
C ALA A 82 -0.37 -1.18 0.83
N LEU A 83 -0.38 -2.27 1.60
CA LEU A 83 0.18 -2.33 2.94
C LEU A 83 1.68 -2.06 2.93
N GLU A 84 2.42 -2.68 2.00
CA GLU A 84 3.85 -2.43 1.83
C GLU A 84 4.13 -0.96 1.51
N PHE A 85 3.34 -0.35 0.63
CA PHE A 85 3.46 1.06 0.30
C PHE A 85 3.22 1.97 1.51
N ILE A 86 2.14 1.74 2.27
CA ILE A 86 1.80 2.52 3.47
C ILE A 86 2.90 2.39 4.52
N TRP A 87 3.40 1.17 4.75
CA TRP A 87 4.49 0.90 5.68
C TRP A 87 5.74 1.70 5.31
N ASN A 88 6.20 1.55 4.07
CA ASN A 88 7.37 2.26 3.55
C ASN A 88 7.22 3.78 3.64
N TYR A 89 6.02 4.30 3.38
CA TYR A 89 5.74 5.73 3.51
C TYR A 89 5.88 6.21 4.96
N ARG A 90 5.29 5.49 5.92
CA ARG A 90 5.38 5.81 7.35
C ARG A 90 6.83 5.76 7.85
N GLN A 91 7.60 4.76 7.44
CA GLN A 91 9.01 4.65 7.79
C GLN A 91 9.84 5.82 7.24
N ARG A 92 9.57 6.26 6.00
CA ARG A 92 10.23 7.45 5.43
C ARG A 92 9.88 8.72 6.21
N LYS A 93 8.62 8.87 6.64
CA LYS A 93 8.18 10.02 7.44
C LYS A 93 8.79 10.05 8.84
N LYS A 94 9.03 8.89 9.48
CA LYS A 94 9.72 8.82 10.78
C LYS A 94 11.19 9.23 10.72
N LYS A 95 11.83 9.07 9.54
CA LYS A 95 13.24 9.42 9.32
C LYS A 95 13.46 10.88 8.89
N SER A 96 12.40 11.59 8.49
CA SER A 96 12.45 12.98 8.05
C SER A 96 12.15 13.92 9.20
#